data_AF-A0A3R6JTI1-F1
#
_entry.id   AF-A0A3R6JTI1-F1
#
_cell.length_a   1.000
_cell.length_b   1.000
_cell.length_c   1.000
_cell.angle_alpha   90.00
_cell.angle_beta   90.00
_cell.angle_gamma   90.00
#
_symmetry.space_group_name_H-M   'P 1'
#
loop_
_entity.id
_entity.type
_entity.pdbx_description
1 polymer ?
#
loop_
_entity_poly.entity_id
_entity_poly.type
_entity_poly.pdbx_seq_one_letter_code
_entity_poly.pdbx_strand_id
1 'polypeptide(L)'
;MGKEQQMDMRIVSAGSAGKVYHRPECRYARKIYRRNREQMLWENAEAKGYRPCACCNGMEFLYGLERDSIENYKNLFHLDVDIKDHKIYVRTDAGCWKIIYKRDKQHFILLHRNYANGRTSLEDVEKVPYHRQGDMAEASTIMKYLKYIRAHDDFKQMMPKDYHKMPRSTKRQKAYYKAAKQREARKSARRVDNLFTMIERKEGIREISFC
;
A
#
# COMPACT_ATOMS: atom_id res chain seq x y z
N MET A 1 -10.80 21.42 15.85
CA MET A 1 -11.97 21.00 15.05
C MET A 1 -11.77 19.55 14.64
N GLY A 2 -12.39 18.64 15.38
CA GLY A 2 -12.19 17.20 15.25
C GLY A 2 -12.76 16.67 13.94
N LYS A 3 -11.95 15.90 13.21
CA LYS A 3 -12.49 14.93 12.26
C LYS A 3 -12.60 13.63 13.01
N GLU A 4 -13.83 13.31 13.38
CA GLU A 4 -14.25 12.04 13.95
C GLU A 4 -13.47 10.91 13.28
N GLN A 5 -12.83 10.09 14.11
CA GLN A 5 -12.73 8.68 13.77
C GLN A 5 -14.17 8.25 13.53
N GLN A 6 -14.58 8.16 12.27
CA GLN A 6 -15.73 7.36 11.90
C GLN A 6 -15.34 5.94 12.28
N MET A 7 -15.59 5.60 13.55
CA MET A 7 -15.39 4.26 14.08
C MET A 7 -16.13 3.34 13.13
N ASP A 8 -15.52 2.23 12.76
CA ASP A 8 -15.94 1.43 11.61
C ASP A 8 -17.22 0.62 11.97
N MET A 9 -18.33 1.34 12.14
CA MET A 9 -19.61 0.85 12.61
C MET A 9 -20.16 -0.16 11.61
N ARG A 10 -20.82 -1.19 12.15
CA ARG A 10 -21.47 -2.25 11.40
C ARG A 10 -22.93 -2.35 11.80
N ILE A 11 -23.75 -2.67 10.81
CA ILE A 11 -25.16 -2.93 10.99
C ILE A 11 -25.37 -4.44 11.10
N VAL A 12 -26.05 -4.87 12.16
CA VAL A 12 -26.45 -6.26 12.37
C VAL A 12 -27.98 -6.36 12.49
N SER A 13 -28.50 -7.56 12.24
CA SER A 13 -29.89 -7.90 12.57
C SER A 13 -29.93 -8.64 13.91
N ALA A 14 -30.50 -8.01 14.92
CA ALA A 14 -30.82 -8.62 16.20
C ALA A 14 -31.59 -9.93 16.00
N GLY A 15 -31.20 -10.99 16.69
CA GLY A 15 -31.84 -12.31 16.62
C GLY A 15 -31.68 -13.07 15.30
N SER A 16 -30.87 -12.59 14.35
CA SER A 16 -30.67 -13.33 13.09
C SER A 16 -29.85 -14.59 13.31
N ALA A 17 -30.40 -15.74 12.90
CA ALA A 17 -29.69 -17.03 12.87
C ALA A 17 -28.46 -16.98 11.97
N GLY A 18 -28.50 -16.17 10.90
CA GLY A 18 -27.39 -16.01 9.97
C GLY A 18 -26.19 -15.29 10.57
N LYS A 19 -26.37 -14.51 11.64
CA LYS A 19 -25.30 -13.77 12.35
C LYS A 19 -24.34 -13.07 11.38
N VAL A 20 -24.85 -12.21 10.51
CA VAL A 20 -24.03 -11.45 9.55
C VAL A 20 -24.03 -9.97 9.93
N TYR A 21 -22.85 -9.35 9.91
CA TYR A 21 -22.71 -7.91 10.03
C TYR A 21 -22.37 -7.26 8.68
N HIS A 22 -22.86 -6.04 8.49
CA HIS A 22 -22.78 -5.32 7.23
C HIS A 22 -22.17 -3.93 7.43
N ARG A 23 -21.49 -3.41 6.40
CA ARG A 23 -21.20 -1.98 6.30
C ARG A 23 -22.50 -1.20 6.06
N PRO A 24 -22.63 0.06 6.54
CA PRO A 24 -23.84 0.86 6.38
C PRO A 24 -24.32 1.02 4.93
N GLU A 25 -23.38 1.05 3.99
CA GLU A 25 -23.62 1.24 2.57
C GLU A 25 -24.10 -0.05 1.87
N CYS A 26 -24.06 -1.20 2.56
CA CYS A 26 -24.45 -2.48 1.99
C CYS A 26 -25.95 -2.53 1.67
N ARG A 27 -26.30 -3.00 0.47
CA ARG A 27 -27.69 -3.20 0.04
C ARG A 27 -28.52 -4.06 1.00
N TYR A 28 -27.89 -5.06 1.63
CA TYR A 28 -28.57 -5.95 2.58
C TYR A 28 -28.79 -5.29 3.94
N ALA A 29 -27.88 -4.40 4.37
CA ALA A 29 -28.07 -3.64 5.60
C ALA A 29 -29.34 -2.78 5.55
N ARG A 30 -29.61 -2.19 4.37
CA ARG A 30 -30.81 -1.38 4.13
C ARG A 30 -32.11 -2.17 4.24
N LYS A 31 -32.07 -3.49 3.96
CA LYS A 31 -33.23 -4.40 4.03
C LYS A 31 -33.52 -4.92 5.45
N ILE A 32 -32.61 -4.72 6.41
CA ILE A 32 -32.87 -5.10 7.81
C ILE A 32 -33.95 -4.18 8.37
N TYR A 33 -35.05 -4.77 8.88
CA TYR A 33 -36.14 -4.06 9.55
C TYR A 33 -35.59 -3.17 10.68
N ARG A 34 -36.07 -1.92 10.74
CA ARG A 34 -35.58 -0.92 11.72
C ARG A 34 -35.59 -1.43 13.17
N ARG A 35 -36.66 -2.12 13.57
CA ARG A 35 -36.81 -2.71 14.91
C ARG A 35 -35.76 -3.77 15.27
N ASN A 36 -35.18 -4.42 14.26
CA ASN A 36 -34.17 -5.47 14.44
C ASN A 36 -32.76 -4.94 14.14
N ARG A 37 -32.61 -3.66 13.81
CA ARG A 37 -31.34 -3.10 13.36
C ARG A 37 -30.54 -2.60 14.55
N GLU A 38 -29.39 -3.23 14.79
CA GLU A 38 -28.41 -2.76 15.77
C GLU A 38 -27.16 -2.24 15.07
N GLN A 39 -26.48 -1.27 15.69
CA GLN A 39 -25.18 -0.78 15.26
C GLN A 39 -24.14 -1.07 16.32
N MET A 40 -22.98 -1.57 15.90
CA MET A 40 -21.85 -1.83 16.79
C MET A 40 -20.54 -1.85 16.00
N LEU A 41 -19.41 -1.79 16.69
CA LEU A 41 -18.09 -2.01 16.08
C LEU A 41 -17.99 -3.43 15.52
N TRP A 42 -17.18 -3.61 14.48
CA TRP A 42 -17.03 -4.92 13.86
C TRP A 42 -16.41 -5.94 14.82
N GLU A 43 -15.47 -5.52 15.68
CA GLU A 43 -14.88 -6.38 16.72
C GLU A 43 -15.94 -6.86 17.71
N ASN A 44 -16.85 -5.97 18.11
CA ASN A 44 -17.96 -6.31 19.01
C ASN A 44 -18.96 -7.26 18.33
N ALA A 45 -19.18 -7.11 17.02
CA ALA A 45 -20.01 -8.02 16.25
C ALA A 45 -19.38 -9.42 16.19
N GLU A 46 -18.08 -9.51 15.89
CA GLU A 46 -17.34 -10.78 15.88
C GLU A 46 -17.31 -11.45 17.26
N ALA A 47 -17.09 -10.68 18.33
CA ALA A 47 -17.17 -11.19 19.71
C ALA A 47 -18.56 -11.76 20.06
N LYS A 48 -19.63 -11.24 19.44
CA LYS A 48 -21.01 -11.76 19.55
C LYS A 48 -21.31 -12.90 18.56
N GLY A 49 -20.31 -13.42 17.85
CA GLY A 49 -20.42 -14.51 16.89
C GLY A 49 -20.95 -14.11 15.51
N TYR A 50 -20.98 -12.82 15.18
CA TYR A 50 -21.32 -12.38 13.83
C TYR A 50 -20.14 -12.50 12.88
N ARG A 51 -20.41 -12.86 11.62
CA ARG A 51 -19.43 -12.94 10.53
C ARG A 51 -19.58 -11.78 9.55
N PRO A 52 -18.49 -11.39 8.85
CA PRO A 52 -18.56 -10.37 7.83
C PRO A 52 -19.47 -10.78 6.67
N CYS A 53 -20.26 -9.82 6.19
CA CYS A 53 -20.98 -10.00 4.95
C CYS A 53 -20.03 -10.11 3.75
N ALA A 54 -20.11 -11.23 3.03
CA ALA A 54 -19.32 -11.47 1.81
C ALA A 54 -19.55 -10.43 0.70
N CYS A 55 -20.73 -9.77 0.68
CA CYS A 55 -21.07 -8.76 -0.31
C CYS A 55 -20.40 -7.40 -0.05
N CYS A 56 -20.20 -6.99 1.21
CA CYS A 56 -19.62 -5.68 1.53
C CYS A 56 -18.24 -5.75 2.19
N ASN A 57 -17.74 -6.94 2.52
CA ASN A 57 -16.38 -7.15 3.02
C ASN A 57 -15.41 -7.57 1.88
N GLY A 58 -15.44 -6.84 0.77
CA GLY A 58 -14.67 -7.14 -0.44
C GLY A 58 -14.02 -5.89 -1.04
N MET A 59 -12.90 -6.09 -1.75
CA MET A 59 -12.14 -5.02 -2.39
C MET A 59 -12.99 -4.24 -3.40
N GLU A 60 -13.82 -4.93 -4.18
CA GLU A 60 -14.69 -4.36 -5.21
C GLU A 60 -15.73 -3.44 -4.60
N PHE A 61 -16.31 -3.84 -3.46
CA PHE A 61 -17.29 -3.04 -2.76
C PHE A 61 -16.65 -1.75 -2.25
N LEU A 62 -15.50 -1.86 -1.57
CA LEU A 62 -14.76 -0.72 -1.03
C LEU A 62 -14.30 0.23 -2.12
N TYR A 63 -13.79 -0.31 -3.24
CA TYR A 63 -13.46 0.47 -4.43
C TYR A 63 -14.70 1.17 -4.99
N GLY A 64 -15.84 0.47 -5.04
CA GLY A 64 -17.11 1.02 -5.49
C GLY A 64 -17.60 2.20 -4.65
N LEU A 65 -17.37 2.20 -3.33
CA LEU A 65 -17.73 3.31 -2.45
C LEU A 65 -16.94 4.60 -2.76
N GLU A 66 -15.70 4.45 -3.19
CA GLU A 66 -14.79 5.57 -3.46
C GLU A 66 -14.59 5.84 -4.96
N ARG A 67 -15.32 5.14 -5.85
CA ARG A 67 -15.05 5.11 -7.30
C ARG A 67 -14.93 6.49 -7.92
N ASP A 68 -15.90 7.36 -7.69
CA ASP A 68 -15.91 8.70 -8.30
C ASP A 68 -14.75 9.56 -7.77
N SER A 69 -14.42 9.41 -6.47
CA SER A 69 -13.28 10.10 -5.87
C SER A 69 -11.95 9.60 -6.44
N ILE A 70 -11.83 8.28 -6.65
CA ILE A 70 -10.65 7.65 -7.25
C ILE A 70 -10.49 8.11 -8.70
N GLU A 71 -11.55 8.10 -9.49
CA GLU A 71 -11.52 8.49 -10.90
C GLU A 71 -11.17 9.97 -11.07
N ASN A 72 -11.78 10.85 -10.26
CA ASN A 72 -11.43 12.26 -10.26
C ASN A 72 -9.96 12.49 -9.88
N TYR A 73 -9.46 11.78 -8.87
CA TYR A 73 -8.07 11.91 -8.42
C TYR A 73 -7.07 11.36 -9.44
N LYS A 74 -7.41 10.25 -10.07
CA LYS A 74 -6.66 9.63 -11.17
C LYS A 74 -6.48 10.61 -12.32
N ASN A 75 -7.57 11.24 -12.77
CA ASN A 75 -7.56 12.16 -13.90
C ASN A 75 -6.85 13.48 -13.57
N LEU A 76 -7.07 14.02 -12.37
CA LEU A 76 -6.43 15.26 -11.92
C LEU A 76 -4.91 15.16 -11.87
N PHE A 77 -4.37 13.96 -11.64
CA PHE A 77 -2.95 13.75 -11.37
C PHE A 77 -2.27 12.74 -12.29
N HIS A 78 -2.93 12.38 -13.39
CA HIS A 78 -2.43 11.47 -14.42
C HIS A 78 -1.86 10.17 -13.86
N LEU A 79 -2.53 9.62 -12.84
CA LEU A 79 -2.18 8.31 -12.28
C LEU A 79 -2.86 7.22 -13.12
N ASP A 80 -2.25 6.04 -13.24
CA ASP A 80 -3.02 4.87 -13.65
C ASP A 80 -3.48 4.13 -12.40
N VAL A 81 -4.78 3.98 -12.24
CA VAL A 81 -5.38 3.21 -11.14
C VAL A 81 -6.28 2.13 -11.74
N ASP A 82 -5.96 0.86 -11.45
CA ASP A 82 -6.71 -0.29 -11.95
C ASP A 82 -7.01 -1.27 -10.84
N ILE A 83 -8.17 -1.93 -10.93
CA ILE A 83 -8.54 -3.05 -10.07
C ILE A 83 -8.40 -4.36 -10.84
N LYS A 84 -7.65 -5.33 -10.30
CA LYS A 84 -7.45 -6.66 -10.90
C LYS A 84 -7.20 -7.68 -9.80
N ASP A 85 -7.83 -8.84 -9.91
CA ASP A 85 -7.69 -9.97 -8.96
C ASP A 85 -7.86 -9.57 -7.49
N HIS A 86 -8.90 -8.78 -7.18
CA HIS A 86 -9.19 -8.24 -5.84
C HIS A 86 -8.09 -7.34 -5.25
N LYS A 87 -7.26 -6.72 -6.09
CA LYS A 87 -6.19 -5.78 -5.69
C LYS A 87 -6.30 -4.50 -6.50
N ILE A 88 -5.84 -3.39 -5.93
CA ILE A 88 -5.68 -2.14 -6.68
C ILE A 88 -4.20 -1.97 -7.03
N TYR A 89 -3.95 -1.67 -8.29
CA TYR A 89 -2.64 -1.26 -8.79
C TYR A 89 -2.67 0.22 -9.07
N VAL A 90 -1.62 0.91 -8.62
CA VAL A 90 -1.42 2.33 -8.90
C VAL A 90 -0.07 2.46 -9.57
N ARG A 91 -0.05 2.78 -10.86
CA ARG A 91 1.19 2.98 -11.62
C ARG A 91 1.44 4.48 -11.76
N THR A 92 2.56 4.93 -11.23
CA THR A 92 3.05 6.31 -11.39
C THR A 92 4.23 6.29 -12.35
N ASP A 93 4.91 7.43 -12.52
CA ASP A 93 6.19 7.50 -13.22
C ASP A 93 7.36 7.04 -12.33
N ALA A 94 7.22 7.16 -11.01
CA ALA A 94 8.27 6.81 -10.05
C ALA A 94 8.30 5.30 -9.73
N GLY A 95 7.14 4.66 -9.74
CA GLY A 95 7.02 3.25 -9.40
C GLY A 95 5.63 2.68 -9.61
N CYS A 96 5.48 1.43 -9.18
CA CYS A 96 4.19 0.76 -9.16
C CYS A 96 3.86 0.36 -7.73
N TRP A 97 2.61 0.62 -7.36
CA TRP A 97 2.08 0.39 -6.03
C TRP A 97 0.95 -0.62 -6.11
N LYS A 98 0.77 -1.37 -5.02
CA LYS A 98 -0.26 -2.40 -4.90
C LYS A 98 -0.94 -2.27 -3.54
N ILE A 99 -2.25 -2.05 -3.56
CA ILE A 99 -3.09 -1.97 -2.37
C ILE A 99 -3.90 -3.27 -2.28
N ILE A 100 -3.81 -3.93 -1.12
CA ILE A 100 -4.51 -5.18 -0.87
C ILE A 100 -5.37 -5.01 0.38
N TYR A 101 -6.64 -5.39 0.29
CA TYR A 101 -7.54 -5.44 1.44
C TYR A 101 -7.46 -6.80 2.15
N LYS A 102 -7.06 -6.80 3.42
CA LYS A 102 -7.05 -7.97 4.31
C LYS A 102 -8.41 -8.09 4.97
N ARG A 103 -9.24 -9.01 4.45
CA ARG A 103 -10.64 -9.18 4.88
C ARG A 103 -10.80 -9.61 6.35
N ASP A 104 -9.85 -10.40 6.83
CA ASP A 104 -9.75 -10.92 8.21
C ASP A 104 -9.48 -9.80 9.21
N LYS A 105 -8.61 -8.86 8.85
CA LYS A 105 -8.24 -7.73 9.72
C LYS A 105 -8.94 -6.43 9.37
N GLN A 106 -9.82 -6.47 8.37
CA GLN A 106 -10.57 -5.34 7.80
C GLN A 106 -9.73 -4.08 7.54
N HIS A 107 -8.46 -4.24 7.13
CA HIS A 107 -7.57 -3.12 6.80
C HIS A 107 -6.87 -3.32 5.46
N PHE A 108 -6.26 -2.26 4.97
CA PHE A 108 -5.46 -2.27 3.74
C PHE A 108 -3.97 -2.38 4.03
N ILE A 109 -3.24 -3.07 3.16
CA ILE A 109 -1.78 -3.07 3.13
C ILE A 109 -1.30 -2.41 1.84
N LEU A 110 -0.23 -1.64 1.95
CA LEU A 110 0.43 -0.99 0.82
C LEU A 110 1.76 -1.68 0.51
N LEU A 111 1.92 -2.03 -0.76
CA LEU A 111 3.13 -2.61 -1.31
C LEU A 111 3.66 -1.70 -2.42
N HIS A 112 4.98 -1.67 -2.57
CA HIS A 112 5.67 -0.80 -3.51
C HIS A 112 6.74 -1.56 -4.31
N ARG A 113 7.00 -1.09 -5.52
CA ARG A 113 8.15 -1.45 -6.35
C ARG A 113 8.60 -0.24 -7.17
N ASN A 114 9.91 -0.11 -7.32
CA ASN A 114 10.49 0.82 -8.29
C ASN A 114 10.51 0.15 -9.67
N TYR A 115 10.48 0.95 -10.74
CA TYR A 115 10.75 0.42 -12.08
C TYR A 115 12.23 0.12 -12.27
N ALA A 116 12.54 -1.09 -12.75
CA ALA A 116 13.89 -1.46 -13.16
C ALA A 116 14.14 -1.11 -14.64
N ASN A 117 13.18 -1.43 -15.52
CA ASN A 117 13.28 -1.25 -16.98
C ASN A 117 12.02 -0.54 -17.52
N GLY A 118 11.77 0.69 -17.09
CA GLY A 118 10.60 1.46 -17.51
C GLY A 118 9.28 1.04 -16.87
N ARG A 119 8.20 1.75 -17.25
CA ARG A 119 6.85 1.57 -16.68
C ARG A 119 6.35 0.15 -16.96
N THR A 120 5.81 -0.49 -15.95
CA THR A 120 5.29 -1.87 -16.06
C THR A 120 3.83 -1.86 -16.51
N SER A 121 3.48 -2.67 -17.50
CA SER A 121 2.09 -2.87 -17.95
C SER A 121 1.22 -3.56 -16.88
N LEU A 122 -0.10 -3.48 -16.99
CA LEU A 122 -1.04 -4.12 -16.05
C LEU A 122 -0.94 -5.66 -16.09
N GLU A 123 -0.48 -6.23 -17.19
CA GLU A 123 -0.30 -7.66 -17.41
C GLU A 123 0.92 -8.18 -16.64
N ASP A 124 1.96 -7.36 -16.52
CA ASP A 124 3.26 -7.71 -15.95
C ASP A 124 3.44 -7.29 -14.49
N VAL A 125 2.44 -6.63 -13.89
CA VAL A 125 2.52 -6.13 -12.50
C VAL A 125 2.87 -7.23 -11.50
N GLU A 126 2.30 -8.44 -11.63
CA GLU A 126 2.52 -9.55 -10.68
C GLU A 126 3.80 -10.37 -10.96
N LYS A 127 4.48 -10.18 -12.10
CA LYS A 127 5.66 -10.99 -12.48
C LYS A 127 6.90 -10.70 -11.62
N VAL A 128 6.92 -9.59 -10.89
CA VAL A 128 8.09 -9.07 -10.18
C VAL A 128 7.73 -8.82 -8.71
N PRO A 129 8.63 -9.09 -7.75
CA PRO A 129 8.33 -8.93 -6.33
C PRO A 129 8.06 -7.47 -5.92
N TYR A 130 7.08 -7.32 -5.03
CA TYR A 130 6.83 -6.07 -4.29
C TYR A 130 7.38 -6.18 -2.87
N HIS A 131 7.72 -5.04 -2.27
CA HIS A 131 8.05 -4.94 -0.85
C HIS A 131 6.97 -4.16 -0.09
N ARG A 132 6.82 -4.44 1.21
CA ARG A 132 5.86 -3.75 2.08
C ARG A 132 6.31 -2.31 2.35
N GLN A 133 5.40 -1.37 2.13
CA GLN A 133 5.59 0.02 2.53
C GLN A 133 5.16 0.19 4.00
N GLY A 134 6.12 0.19 4.91
CA GLY A 134 5.86 0.12 6.36
C GLY A 134 5.72 1.47 7.08
N ASP A 135 6.07 2.57 6.43
CA ASP A 135 5.97 3.94 6.98
C ASP A 135 4.61 4.60 6.71
N MET A 136 3.75 3.98 5.90
CA MET A 136 2.35 4.37 5.76
C MET A 136 1.55 3.78 6.93
N ALA A 137 0.96 4.66 7.74
CA ALA A 137 0.04 4.26 8.80
C ALA A 137 -1.21 3.60 8.20
N GLU A 138 -1.79 2.66 8.94
CA GLU A 138 -3.02 1.99 8.51
C GLU A 138 -4.14 3.01 8.33
N ALA A 139 -4.71 3.02 7.12
CA ALA A 139 -5.81 3.88 6.75
C ALA A 139 -7.04 3.05 6.37
N SER A 140 -8.22 3.59 6.68
CA SER A 140 -9.52 2.98 6.43
C SER A 140 -10.06 3.18 5.02
N THR A 141 -9.42 4.02 4.18
CA THR A 141 -9.93 4.39 2.85
C THR A 141 -8.86 4.30 1.79
N ILE A 142 -9.25 3.95 0.57
CA ILE A 142 -8.36 3.81 -0.60
C ILE A 142 -7.76 5.18 -0.95
N MET A 143 -8.57 6.24 -0.88
CA MET A 143 -8.14 7.62 -1.16
C MET A 143 -6.99 8.10 -0.28
N LYS A 144 -6.90 7.64 0.97
CA LYS A 144 -5.75 7.97 1.83
C LYS A 144 -4.45 7.36 1.30
N TYR A 145 -4.51 6.14 0.76
CA TYR A 145 -3.36 5.51 0.11
C TYR A 145 -2.97 6.23 -1.18
N LEU A 146 -3.93 6.62 -2.02
CA LEU A 146 -3.63 7.38 -3.25
C LEU A 146 -2.91 8.70 -2.95
N LYS A 147 -3.39 9.44 -1.94
CA LYS A 147 -2.74 10.68 -1.49
C LYS A 147 -1.34 10.44 -0.95
N TYR A 148 -1.16 9.38 -0.17
CA TYR A 148 0.16 9.00 0.34
C TYR A 148 1.12 8.65 -0.80
N ILE A 149 0.70 7.79 -1.74
CA ILE A 149 1.51 7.35 -2.90
C ILE A 149 2.05 8.57 -3.64
N ARG A 150 1.17 9.52 -3.94
CA ARG A 150 1.53 10.72 -4.69
C ARG A 150 2.50 11.61 -3.91
N ALA A 151 2.22 11.88 -2.63
CA ALA A 151 3.14 12.66 -1.78
C ALA A 151 4.50 11.96 -1.60
N HIS A 152 4.52 10.63 -1.54
CA HIS A 152 5.74 9.85 -1.46
C HIS A 152 6.55 9.96 -2.76
N ASP A 153 5.90 9.83 -3.91
CA ASP A 153 6.55 9.88 -5.22
C ASP A 153 7.07 11.28 -5.54
N ASP A 154 6.28 12.33 -5.28
CA ASP A 154 6.71 13.74 -5.41
C ASP A 154 7.96 13.99 -4.56
N PHE A 155 7.96 13.51 -3.31
CA PHE A 155 9.11 13.61 -2.42
C PHE A 155 10.33 12.86 -3.00
N LYS A 156 10.14 11.66 -3.56
CA LYS A 156 11.26 10.90 -4.16
C LYS A 156 11.84 11.58 -5.39
N GLN A 157 11.01 12.20 -6.22
CA GLN A 157 11.44 12.91 -7.43
C GLN A 157 12.18 14.22 -7.11
N MET A 158 11.71 14.98 -6.11
CA MET A 158 12.35 16.24 -5.70
C MET A 158 13.67 16.04 -4.96
N MET A 159 13.93 14.84 -4.43
CA MET A 159 15.15 14.58 -3.65
C MET A 159 16.39 14.50 -4.55
N PRO A 160 17.48 15.22 -4.22
CA PRO A 160 18.71 15.14 -4.97
C PRO A 160 19.23 13.70 -5.06
N LYS A 161 19.57 13.25 -6.28
CA LYS A 161 20.19 11.93 -6.51
C LYS A 161 21.51 11.80 -5.74
N ASP A 162 22.29 12.87 -5.73
CA ASP A 162 23.50 12.99 -4.95
C ASP A 162 23.17 13.35 -3.49
N TYR A 163 23.48 12.43 -2.59
CA TYR A 163 23.20 12.61 -1.17
C TYR A 163 23.98 13.80 -0.57
N HIS A 164 25.12 14.20 -1.14
CA HIS A 164 25.87 15.37 -0.69
C HIS A 164 25.05 16.66 -0.76
N LYS A 165 24.16 16.76 -1.76
CA LYS A 165 23.29 17.92 -2.02
C LYS A 165 22.00 17.91 -1.20
N MET A 166 21.77 16.89 -0.37
CA MET A 166 20.56 16.83 0.46
C MET A 166 20.61 17.85 1.60
N PRO A 167 19.47 18.49 1.93
CA PRO A 167 19.39 19.44 3.05
C PRO A 167 19.65 18.73 4.39
N ARG A 168 20.15 19.48 5.39
CA ARG A 168 20.55 18.95 6.70
C ARG A 168 20.17 19.87 7.87
N SER A 169 19.24 20.80 7.67
CA SER A 169 18.87 21.77 8.72
C SER A 169 18.03 21.12 9.82
N THR A 170 17.09 20.24 9.48
CA THR A 170 16.20 19.59 10.47
C THR A 170 16.73 18.22 10.94
N LYS A 171 16.27 17.76 12.11
CA LYS A 171 16.59 16.41 12.64
C LYS A 171 16.21 15.30 11.64
N ARG A 172 15.04 15.42 11.00
CA ARG A 172 14.56 14.48 9.98
C ARG A 172 15.47 14.46 8.76
N GLN A 173 15.87 15.64 8.28
CA GLN A 173 16.80 15.78 7.16
C GLN A 173 18.17 15.16 7.45
N LYS A 174 18.74 15.41 8.64
CA LYS A 174 20.00 14.80 9.08
C LYS A 174 19.91 13.26 9.12
N ALA A 175 18.81 12.72 9.65
CA ALA A 175 18.57 11.27 9.66
C ALA A 175 18.49 10.69 8.24
N TYR A 176 17.78 11.35 7.34
CA TYR A 176 17.67 10.93 5.94
C TYR A 176 19.02 10.99 5.21
N TYR A 177 19.79 12.06 5.42
CA TYR A 177 21.15 12.20 4.89
C TYR A 177 22.06 11.06 5.36
N LYS A 178 22.05 10.73 6.66
CA LYS A 178 22.84 9.63 7.22
C LYS A 178 22.45 8.29 6.57
N ALA A 179 21.15 8.04 6.40
CA ALA A 179 20.66 6.83 5.72
C ALA A 179 21.06 6.79 4.24
N ALA A 180 21.00 7.92 3.52
CA ALA A 180 21.43 8.01 2.14
C ALA A 180 22.94 7.75 1.99
N LYS A 181 23.77 8.38 2.85
CA LYS A 181 25.22 8.14 2.92
C LYS A 181 25.56 6.66 3.14
N GLN A 182 24.90 6.03 4.11
CA GLN A 182 25.11 4.60 4.41
C GLN A 182 24.68 3.69 3.24
N ARG A 183 23.58 4.02 2.54
CA ARG A 183 23.16 3.27 1.35
C ARG A 183 24.20 3.38 0.23
N GLU A 184 24.77 4.55 0.00
CA GLU A 184 25.79 4.74 -1.03
C GLU A 184 27.10 4.01 -0.69
N ALA A 185 27.52 4.05 0.58
CA ALA A 185 28.69 3.28 1.04
C ALA A 185 28.49 1.78 0.81
N ARG A 186 27.31 1.23 1.13
CA ARG A 186 26.97 -0.18 0.87
C ARG A 186 26.94 -0.51 -0.63
N LYS A 187 26.41 0.39 -1.46
CA LYS A 187 26.42 0.20 -2.93
C LYS A 187 27.84 0.21 -3.49
N SER A 188 28.69 1.09 -2.98
CA SER A 188 30.10 1.15 -3.37
C SER A 188 30.84 -0.14 -3.01
N ALA A 189 30.68 -0.62 -1.76
CA ALA A 189 31.25 -1.89 -1.32
C ALA A 189 30.79 -3.06 -2.20
N ARG A 190 29.47 -3.21 -2.42
CA ARG A 190 28.94 -4.25 -3.32
C ARG A 190 29.45 -4.14 -4.75
N ARG A 191 29.67 -2.92 -5.26
CA ARG A 191 30.24 -2.72 -6.60
C ARG A 191 31.65 -3.28 -6.66
N VAL A 192 32.46 -2.99 -5.64
CA VAL A 192 33.81 -3.53 -5.51
C VAL A 192 33.78 -5.07 -5.41
N ASP A 193 32.94 -5.63 -4.55
CA ASP A 193 32.77 -7.09 -4.42
C ASP A 193 32.35 -7.75 -5.74
N ASN A 194 31.41 -7.12 -6.46
CA ASN A 194 30.97 -7.59 -7.78
C ASN A 194 32.10 -7.52 -8.81
N LEU A 195 32.92 -6.47 -8.80
CA LEU A 195 34.09 -6.36 -9.67
C LEU A 195 35.09 -7.46 -9.37
N PHE A 196 35.40 -7.73 -8.10
CA PHE A 196 36.24 -8.86 -7.70
C PHE A 196 35.65 -10.19 -8.20
N THR A 197 34.36 -10.44 -7.97
CA THR A 197 33.67 -11.64 -8.47
C THR A 197 33.77 -11.77 -9.99
N MET A 198 33.71 -10.66 -10.75
CA MET A 198 33.86 -10.68 -12.20
C MET A 198 35.31 -10.97 -12.64
N ILE A 199 36.29 -10.45 -11.91
CA ILE A 199 37.72 -10.68 -12.16
C ILE A 199 38.08 -12.14 -11.87
N GLU A 200 37.62 -12.70 -10.75
CA GLU A 200 37.84 -14.10 -10.37
C GLU A 200 37.27 -15.12 -11.36
N ARG A 201 36.27 -14.71 -12.15
CA ARG A 201 35.68 -15.53 -13.23
C ARG A 201 36.50 -15.52 -14.51
N LYS A 202 37.51 -14.65 -14.65
CA LYS A 202 38.47 -14.72 -15.75
C LYS A 202 39.49 -15.83 -15.45
N GLU A 203 39.80 -16.64 -16.46
CA GLU A 203 40.76 -17.74 -16.30
C GLU A 203 42.12 -17.24 -15.84
N GLY A 204 42.75 -17.99 -14.92
CA GLY A 204 44.08 -17.69 -14.35
C GLY A 204 44.11 -16.78 -13.12
N ILE A 205 43.01 -16.11 -12.73
CA ILE A 205 43.00 -15.20 -11.56
C ILE A 205 42.44 -15.86 -10.29
N ARG A 206 41.61 -16.90 -10.46
CA ARG A 206 40.97 -17.62 -9.35
C ARG A 206 41.96 -18.27 -8.38
N GLU A 207 43.14 -18.65 -8.89
CA GLU A 207 44.23 -19.28 -8.13
C GLU A 207 45.03 -18.28 -7.27
N ILE A 208 44.94 -16.97 -7.56
CA ILE A 208 45.67 -15.91 -6.83
C ILE A 208 44.78 -15.29 -5.73
N SER A 209 43.46 -15.42 -5.84
CA SER A 209 42.48 -14.80 -4.93
C SER A 209 42.37 -15.50 -3.57
N PHE A 210 42.73 -16.78 -3.49
CA PHE A 210 42.75 -17.55 -2.25
C PHE A 210 44.20 -17.72 -1.76
N CYS A 211 44.74 -16.67 -1.15
CA CYS A 211 45.93 -16.74 -0.29
C CYS A 211 45.54 -16.28 1.12
#